data_AF-A0A5K6CUZ3-F1
#
_entry.id   AF-A0A5K6CUZ3-F1
#
_cell.length_a   1.000
_cell.length_b   1.000
_cell.length_c   1.000
_cell.angle_alpha   90.00
_cell.angle_beta   90.00
_cell.angle_gamma   90.00
#
_symmetry.space_group_name_H-M   'P 1'
#
loop_
_entity.id
_entity.type
_entity.pdbx_description
1 polymer ?
#
loop_
_entity_poly.entity_id
_entity_poly.type
_entity_poly.pdbx_seq_one_letter_code
_entity_poly.pdbx_strand_id
1 'polypeptide(L)'
;MKQEFYTGRVKQYNADKGFGFISTTEGDIFFHISDFPASEGEPKRNEKVRFLAADNRGKFKAIKIERIDPNPAKTKKTKIADHNKAITSELLSNFRR
;
A
#
# COMPACT_ATOMS: atom_id res chain seq x y z
N MET A 1 16.54 -4.28 5.05
CA MET A 1 15.60 -4.84 4.05
C MET A 1 14.76 -3.70 3.53
N LYS A 2 14.94 -3.30 2.25
CA LYS A 2 14.17 -2.20 1.67
C LYS A 2 12.76 -2.72 1.38
N GLN A 3 11.76 -2.19 2.09
CA GLN A 3 10.36 -2.36 1.72
C GLN A 3 10.03 -1.24 0.75
N GLU A 4 10.07 -1.53 -0.55
CA GLU A 4 9.76 -0.56 -1.59
C GLU A 4 8.28 -0.66 -1.96
N PHE A 5 7.64 0.51 -2.08
CA PHE A 5 6.26 0.61 -2.53
C PHE A 5 6.23 0.52 -4.05
N TYR A 6 5.53 -0.49 -4.54
CA TYR A 6 5.27 -0.72 -5.95
C TYR A 6 3.85 -0.30 -6.29
N THR A 7 3.66 0.11 -7.53
CA THR A 7 2.35 0.41 -8.09
C THR A 7 2.10 -0.52 -9.25
N GLY A 8 0.88 -1.05 -9.34
CA GLY A 8 0.49 -1.96 -10.40
C GLY A 8 -1.00 -1.93 -10.68
N ARG A 9 -1.41 -2.82 -11.58
CA ARG A 9 -2.82 -3.01 -11.94
C ARG A 9 -3.24 -4.45 -11.68
N VAL A 10 -4.41 -4.65 -11.09
CA VAL A 10 -4.97 -5.99 -10.88
C VAL A 10 -5.23 -6.64 -12.25
N LYS A 11 -4.44 -7.64 -12.60
CA LYS A 11 -4.53 -8.38 -13.87
C LYS A 11 -5.67 -9.38 -13.83
N GLN A 12 -5.77 -10.08 -12.71
CA GLN A 12 -6.81 -11.06 -12.45
C GLN A 12 -7.02 -11.20 -10.95
N TYR A 13 -8.27 -11.39 -10.56
CA TYR A 13 -8.66 -11.73 -9.21
C TYR A 13 -9.68 -12.87 -9.31
N ASN A 14 -9.50 -13.89 -8.47
CA ASN A 14 -10.40 -15.03 -8.39
C ASN A 14 -11.10 -15.01 -7.02
N ALA A 15 -12.36 -14.56 -7.01
CA ALA A 15 -13.18 -14.43 -5.80
C ALA A 15 -13.38 -15.76 -5.08
N ASP A 16 -13.61 -16.84 -5.83
CA ASP A 16 -13.78 -18.20 -5.30
C ASP A 16 -12.60 -18.66 -4.43
N LYS A 17 -11.38 -18.33 -4.89
CA LYS A 17 -10.15 -18.72 -4.22
C LYS A 17 -9.56 -17.64 -3.32
N GLY A 18 -10.07 -16.41 -3.37
CA GLY A 18 -9.56 -15.28 -2.60
C GLY A 18 -8.13 -14.86 -2.95
N PHE A 19 -7.65 -15.10 -4.18
CA PHE A 19 -6.31 -14.68 -4.60
C PHE A 19 -6.33 -13.99 -5.96
N GLY A 20 -5.29 -13.22 -6.24
CA GLY A 20 -5.12 -12.59 -7.54
C GLY A 20 -3.67 -12.24 -7.86
N PHE A 21 -3.51 -11.60 -9.01
CA PHE A 21 -2.23 -11.14 -9.52
C PHE A 21 -2.30 -9.66 -9.89
N ILE A 22 -1.29 -8.90 -9.47
CA ILE A 22 -1.08 -7.51 -9.83
C ILE A 22 0.06 -7.46 -10.84
N SER A 23 -0.21 -6.92 -12.03
CA SER A 23 0.80 -6.70 -13.04
C SER A 23 1.53 -5.38 -12.76
N THR A 24 2.85 -5.44 -12.70
CA THR A 24 3.75 -4.30 -12.58
C THR A 24 4.72 -4.25 -13.76
N THR A 25 5.58 -3.23 -13.77
CA THR A 25 6.67 -3.13 -14.77
C THR A 25 7.77 -4.17 -14.58
N GLU A 26 7.91 -4.77 -13.39
CA GLU A 26 8.93 -5.78 -13.09
C GLU A 26 8.39 -7.21 -13.22
N GLY A 27 7.08 -7.40 -13.12
CA GLY A 27 6.46 -8.71 -13.28
C GLY A 27 5.05 -8.82 -12.69
N ASP A 28 4.54 -10.04 -12.65
CA ASP A 28 3.26 -10.35 -12.00
C ASP A 28 3.50 -10.69 -10.52
N ILE A 29 2.88 -9.93 -9.62
CA ILE A 29 3.00 -10.11 -8.17
C ILE A 29 1.74 -10.78 -7.64
N PHE A 30 1.94 -11.86 -6.88
CA PHE A 30 0.86 -12.59 -6.23
C PHE A 30 0.32 -11.83 -5.01
N PHE A 31 -1.00 -11.80 -4.85
CA PHE A 31 -1.65 -11.24 -3.67
C PHE A 31 -2.80 -12.12 -3.16
N HIS A 32 -3.07 -12.02 -1.86
CA HIS A 32 -4.20 -12.67 -1.20
C HIS A 32 -5.25 -11.63 -0.81
N ILE A 33 -6.53 -11.98 -0.81
CA ILE A 33 -7.65 -11.11 -0.39
C ILE A 33 -7.47 -10.63 1.06
N SER A 34 -6.82 -11.42 1.91
CA SER A 34 -6.51 -11.04 3.30
C SER A 34 -5.49 -9.90 3.41
N ASP A 35 -4.60 -9.75 2.43
CA ASP A 35 -3.65 -8.63 2.35
C ASP A 35 -4.24 -7.43 1.58
N PHE A 36 -5.43 -7.61 1.01
CA PHE A 36 -6.12 -6.62 0.22
C PHE A 36 -7.12 -5.83 1.09
N PRO A 37 -7.24 -4.51 0.88
CA PRO A 37 -8.11 -3.68 1.71
C PRO A 37 -9.58 -3.99 1.42
N ALA A 38 -10.24 -4.63 2.38
CA ALA A 38 -11.67 -4.98 2.29
C ALA A 38 -12.62 -3.77 2.38
N SER A 39 -12.10 -2.58 2.71
CA SER A 39 -12.92 -1.37 2.91
C SER A 39 -13.76 -0.95 1.69
N GLU A 40 -13.42 -1.41 0.48
CA GLU A 40 -14.15 -1.06 -0.74
C GLU A 40 -14.56 -2.31 -1.54
N GLY A 41 -14.63 -3.45 -0.84
CA GLY A 41 -15.06 -4.74 -1.37
C GLY A 41 -13.94 -5.54 -2.01
N GLU A 42 -14.28 -6.36 -3.01
CA GLU A 42 -13.36 -7.25 -3.69
C GLU A 42 -12.51 -6.54 -4.77
N PRO A 43 -11.27 -6.98 -5.02
CA PRO A 43 -10.40 -6.42 -6.06
C PRO A 43 -11.05 -6.49 -7.43
N LYS A 44 -11.07 -5.37 -8.14
CA LYS A 44 -11.58 -5.32 -9.51
C LYS A 44 -10.45 -5.48 -10.52
N ARG A 45 -10.74 -6.18 -11.62
CA ARG A 45 -9.81 -6.27 -12.76
C ARG A 45 -9.54 -4.87 -13.33
N ASN A 46 -8.30 -4.60 -13.71
CA ASN A 46 -7.78 -3.32 -14.20
C ASN A 46 -7.76 -2.17 -13.16
N GLU A 47 -8.00 -2.47 -11.88
CA GLU A 47 -7.89 -1.48 -10.81
C GLU A 47 -6.42 -1.14 -10.51
N LYS A 48 -6.12 0.15 -10.33
CA LYS A 48 -4.79 0.60 -9.93
C LYS A 48 -4.64 0.47 -8.42
N VAL A 49 -3.57 -0.19 -7.99
CA VAL A 49 -3.28 -0.44 -6.58
C VAL A 49 -1.81 -0.18 -6.31
N ARG A 50 -1.52 0.30 -5.10
CA ARG A 50 -0.18 0.41 -4.54
C ARG A 50 -0.01 -0.66 -3.48
N PHE A 51 1.16 -1.27 -3.43
CA PHE A 51 1.44 -2.35 -2.50
C PHE A 51 2.93 -2.41 -2.19
N LEU A 52 3.33 -3.19 -1.20
CA LEU A 52 4.72 -3.51 -0.93
C LEU A 52 5.01 -4.90 -1.48
N ALA A 53 6.06 -5.04 -2.29
CA ALA A 53 6.53 -6.36 -2.69
C ALA A 53 7.48 -6.89 -1.61
N ALA A 54 7.12 -8.00 -0.97
CA ALA A 54 7.98 -8.72 -0.05
C ALA A 54 8.49 -9.99 -0.74
N ASP A 55 9.81 -10.20 -0.71
CA ASP A 55 10.38 -11.50 -1.04
C ASP A 55 10.07 -12.50 0.07
N ASN A 56 9.51 -13.64 -0.31
CA ASN A 56 9.29 -14.77 0.59
C ASN A 56 9.89 -16.04 -0.06
N ARG A 57 11.19 -16.22 0.11
CA ARG A 57 11.95 -17.37 -0.43
C ARG A 57 11.85 -17.49 -1.95
N GLY A 58 12.07 -16.39 -2.68
CA GLY A 58 12.05 -16.36 -4.14
C GLY A 58 10.66 -16.21 -4.76
N LYS A 59 9.62 -16.00 -3.94
CA LYS A 59 8.28 -15.63 -4.40
C LYS A 59 7.95 -14.23 -3.92
N PHE A 60 7.68 -13.33 -4.85
CA PHE A 60 7.20 -12.00 -4.53
C PHE A 60 5.73 -12.03 -4.15
N LYS A 61 5.44 -11.57 -2.93
CA LYS A 61 4.08 -11.41 -2.42
C LYS A 61 3.78 -9.94 -2.20
N ALA A 62 2.63 -9.47 -2.68
CA ALA A 62 2.11 -8.15 -2.35
C ALA A 62 1.56 -8.16 -0.92
N ILE A 63 2.03 -7.22 -0.11
CA ILE A 63 1.53 -6.94 1.25
C ILE A 63 1.14 -5.47 1.36
N LYS A 64 0.28 -5.14 2.33
CA LYS A 64 -0.22 -3.76 2.55
C LYS A 64 -0.70 -3.10 1.26
N ILE A 65 -1.69 -3.71 0.64
CA ILE A 65 -2.24 -3.21 -0.61
C ILE A 65 -3.17 -2.02 -0.30
N GLU A 66 -3.12 -0.99 -1.13
CA GLU A 66 -3.94 0.20 -1.08
C GLU A 66 -4.49 0.49 -2.47
N ARG A 67 -5.82 0.67 -2.59
CA ARG A 67 -6.44 1.07 -3.85
C ARG A 67 -6.10 2.53 -4.16
N ILE A 68 -5.64 2.80 -5.37
CA ILE A 68 -5.42 4.17 -5.85
C ILE A 68 -6.53 4.49 -6.85
N ASP A 69 -7.62 5.04 -6.34
CA ASP A 69 -8.58 5.76 -7.16
C ASP A 69 -7.95 7.05 -7.71
N PRO A 70 -8.39 7.54 -8.89
CA PRO A 70 -8.05 8.88 -9.36
C PRO A 70 -8.60 10.00 -8.47
N ASN A 71 -9.33 9.68 -7.40
CA ASN A 71 -9.74 10.63 -6.39
C ASN A 71 -8.71 10.66 -5.24
N PRO A 72 -7.80 11.66 -5.17
CA PRO A 72 -6.66 11.71 -4.25
C PRO A 72 -7.02 11.88 -2.76
N ALA A 73 -8.27 11.67 -2.36
CA ALA A 73 -8.76 11.97 -1.01
C ALA A 73 -8.55 10.84 0.03
N LYS A 74 -8.14 9.62 -0.37
CA LYS A 74 -8.09 8.45 0.53
C LYS A 74 -6.69 7.92 0.90
N THR A 75 -5.60 8.68 0.76
CA THR A 75 -4.26 8.25 1.24
C THR A 75 -3.85 8.86 2.59
N LYS A 76 -4.81 9.36 3.38
CA LYS A 76 -4.57 9.72 4.79
C LYS A 76 -5.03 8.59 5.71
N LYS A 77 -4.14 7.63 5.97
CA LYS A 77 -4.09 6.67 7.12
C LYS A 77 -3.16 5.56 6.64
N THR A 78 -1.87 5.51 6.97
CA THR A 78 -1.43 4.74 8.15
C THR A 78 -0.02 5.11 8.67
N LYS A 79 0.71 6.12 8.17
CA LYS A 79 2.02 6.49 8.78
C LYS A 79 2.37 7.98 8.69
N ILE A 80 1.55 8.85 9.29
CA ILE A 80 1.96 10.25 9.57
C ILE A 80 1.61 10.67 11.01
N ALA A 81 1.24 9.73 11.86
CA ALA A 81 0.78 10.04 13.22
C ALA A 81 1.92 10.19 14.25
N ASP A 82 3.18 9.92 13.91
CA ASP A 82 4.23 9.80 14.93
C ASP A 82 5.49 10.67 14.74
N HIS A 83 5.57 11.53 13.72
CA HIS A 83 6.77 12.41 13.57
C HIS A 83 6.50 13.92 13.54
N ASN A 84 5.24 14.36 13.60
CA ASN A 84 4.90 15.80 13.62
C ASN A 84 4.50 16.31 15.00
N LYS A 85 5.13 15.79 16.08
CA LYS A 85 5.02 16.36 17.44
C LYS A 85 6.32 16.92 18.01
N ALA A 86 7.46 16.71 17.33
CA ALA A 86 8.75 17.20 17.85
C ALA A 86 9.10 18.63 17.39
N ILE A 87 8.63 19.05 16.20
CA ILE A 87 9.05 20.32 15.58
C ILE A 87 8.52 21.56 16.33
N THR A 88 7.41 21.43 17.08
CA THR A 88 6.79 22.59 17.73
C THR A 88 7.35 22.93 19.10
N SER A 89 8.02 22.00 19.79
CA SER A 89 8.52 22.27 21.15
C SER A 89 9.90 22.93 21.15
N GLU A 90 10.74 22.65 20.14
CA GLU A 90 12.06 23.29 19.97
C GLU A 90 11.94 24.73 19.46
N LEU A 91 10.91 25.06 18.65
CA LEU A 91 10.72 26.41 18.14
C LEU A 91 10.27 27.41 19.23
N LEU A 92 9.52 26.94 20.22
CA LEU A 92 8.98 27.80 21.28
C LEU A 92 10.01 28.08 22.40
N SER A 93 10.96 27.17 22.61
CA SER A 93 11.96 27.30 23.67
C SER A 93 13.13 28.24 23.30
N ASN A 94 13.33 28.51 22.01
CA ASN A 94 14.37 29.43 21.52
C ASN A 94 13.95 30.92 21.55
N PHE A 95 12.68 31.22 21.85
CA PHE A 95 12.14 32.58 21.85
C PHE A 95 11.97 33.18 23.25
N ARG A 96 12.36 32.45 24.30
CA ARG A 96 12.39 32.94 25.68
C ARG A 96 13.82 32.90 26.22
N ARG A 97 14.66 33.79 25.71
CA ARG A 97 15.86 34.24 26.40
C ARG A 97 15.79 35.76 26.55
#